data_AF-A0LQG9-F1
#
_entry.id   AF-A0LQG9-F1
#
_cell.length_a   1.000
_cell.length_b   1.000
_cell.length_c   1.000
_cell.angle_alpha   90.00
_cell.angle_beta   90.00
_cell.angle_gamma   90.00
#
_symmetry.space_group_name_H-M   'P 1'
#
loop_
_entity.id
_entity.type
_entity.pdbx_description
1 polymer ?
#
loop_
_entity_poly.entity_id
_entity_poly.type
_entity_poly.pdbx_seq_one_letter_code
_entity_poly.pdbx_strand_id
1 'polypeptide(L)'
;MGAGEGSMHLKRLAVACFALFYATFFGSAGAFAEELADVQKRIKDRNLKWVAERHLNPERKGLGLLRDGFTAAVPPAEGAGDVPTGLATAVDWRNIGADNAFGVAPGNYVSRVKNQGSCGSCWAFATTAILESATQIANNDPIEPLDPGSAYDLSEQVMLTCSGAGSCNGGYVTTASSYAATTGLLREFPSGCYAYNIGSTTCPNPGSYPDCDQTRFRIDAWSGVSATVDAMKNALNTHGPLVATYAVYNDFYRYYGSGIYEAISCDQTVNPLVGYHAVALVGYRDADAADPVGYFIVKNSWGAAWGESGYFRIAYSQVGNCVKFGGTTLAYSKTACNGAITVDSPAESATLQAGTMHAITWSDSGSIGPYASIDLYQAGNRVRTIQANALLADGSFSWLVDSDLQGPNFSVMVTSTACSSAYGTSGPFSINPAADFEVAGTAVSGSVGLSGVTISFSRVSGAGTIPAPVVTDFQGGWRQSGFQQGTEYRATPSKTGCTFSPAFLDFTDAASSLNFAATENKITSVISPTAGSIVKVGGALLVKWTYTGSPGPYVTIEAVNTATGARTAISSKAKIGTGGIGSYNWRIGKQQAAGTYRIKVASKTNGSSATSAEFSIIK
;
A
#
# COMPACT_ATOMS: atom_id res chain seq x y z
N MET A 1 -19.99 -32.86 -68.62
CA MET A 1 -20.60 -31.61 -68.14
C MET A 1 -20.08 -31.37 -66.73
N GLY A 2 -19.49 -30.22 -66.43
CA GLY A 2 -19.04 -29.91 -65.07
C GLY A 2 -17.71 -29.17 -64.96
N ALA A 3 -17.57 -28.04 -65.64
CA ALA A 3 -16.51 -27.08 -65.37
C ALA A 3 -17.10 -25.66 -65.56
N GLY A 4 -17.82 -25.18 -64.56
CA GLY A 4 -18.51 -23.88 -64.64
C GLY A 4 -18.86 -23.23 -63.29
N GLU A 5 -18.99 -23.99 -62.21
CA GLU A 5 -19.57 -23.44 -60.97
C GLU A 5 -18.55 -23.01 -59.90
N GLY A 6 -17.29 -23.48 -59.94
CA GLY A 6 -16.30 -23.18 -58.89
C GLY A 6 -15.71 -21.77 -58.92
N SER A 7 -15.60 -21.13 -60.09
CA SER A 7 -14.95 -19.81 -60.23
C SER A 7 -15.89 -18.64 -59.86
N MET A 8 -17.20 -18.84 -60.00
CA MET A 8 -18.19 -17.80 -59.72
C MET A 8 -18.46 -17.63 -58.21
N HIS A 9 -18.30 -18.70 -57.42
CA HIS A 9 -18.48 -18.64 -55.96
C HIS A 9 -17.32 -17.97 -55.21
N LEU A 10 -16.06 -18.21 -55.59
CA LEU A 10 -14.92 -17.51 -54.97
C LEU A 10 -14.88 -16.01 -55.30
N LYS A 11 -15.26 -15.61 -56.53
CA LYS A 11 -15.37 -14.18 -56.89
C LYS A 11 -16.53 -13.49 -56.17
N ARG A 12 -17.66 -14.17 -55.96
CA ARG A 12 -18.80 -13.63 -55.20
C ARG A 12 -18.52 -13.54 -53.70
N LEU A 13 -17.79 -14.49 -53.10
CA LEU A 13 -17.36 -14.40 -51.69
C LEU A 13 -16.32 -13.30 -51.46
N ALA A 14 -15.34 -13.14 -52.36
CA ALA A 14 -14.34 -12.08 -52.25
C ALA A 14 -14.97 -10.69 -52.40
N VAL A 15 -15.90 -10.50 -53.34
CA VAL A 15 -16.66 -9.24 -53.50
C VAL A 15 -17.62 -9.00 -52.33
N ALA A 16 -18.25 -10.04 -51.78
CA ALA A 16 -19.12 -9.91 -50.61
C ALA A 16 -18.33 -9.56 -49.33
N CYS A 17 -17.14 -10.15 -49.10
CA CYS A 17 -16.27 -9.78 -47.99
C CYS A 17 -15.66 -8.37 -48.16
N PHE A 18 -15.26 -7.99 -49.38
CA PHE A 18 -14.79 -6.62 -49.66
C PHE A 18 -15.93 -5.60 -49.52
N ALA A 19 -17.16 -5.94 -49.92
CA ALA A 19 -18.34 -5.09 -49.76
C ALA A 19 -18.83 -5.01 -48.30
N LEU A 20 -18.70 -6.09 -47.50
CA LEU A 20 -18.99 -6.06 -46.05
C LEU A 20 -17.94 -5.23 -45.29
N PHE A 21 -16.67 -5.32 -45.68
CA PHE A 21 -15.59 -4.49 -45.12
C PHE A 21 -15.74 -3.02 -45.55
N TYR A 22 -16.10 -2.75 -46.81
CA TYR A 22 -16.42 -1.40 -47.28
C TYR A 22 -17.68 -0.84 -46.60
N ALA A 23 -18.76 -1.61 -46.45
CA ALA A 23 -20.01 -1.15 -45.86
C ALA A 23 -19.92 -0.91 -44.35
N THR A 24 -19.10 -1.66 -43.61
CA THR A 24 -18.91 -1.46 -42.16
C THR A 24 -17.93 -0.33 -41.85
N PHE A 25 -16.86 -0.18 -42.65
CA PHE A 25 -15.87 0.89 -42.46
C PHE A 25 -16.32 2.24 -43.04
N PHE A 26 -16.99 2.27 -44.20
CA PHE A 26 -17.57 3.51 -44.76
C PHE A 26 -18.96 3.84 -44.21
N GLY A 27 -19.75 2.85 -43.76
CA GLY A 27 -21.07 3.10 -43.17
C GLY A 27 -20.99 3.79 -41.81
N SER A 28 -20.01 3.43 -40.97
CA SER A 28 -19.77 4.11 -39.69
C SER A 28 -19.20 5.52 -39.90
N ALA A 29 -18.24 5.70 -40.82
CA ALA A 29 -17.70 7.02 -41.15
C ALA A 29 -18.76 7.98 -41.73
N GLY A 30 -19.69 7.48 -42.55
CA GLY A 30 -20.82 8.23 -43.08
C GLY A 30 -21.80 8.67 -41.98
N ALA A 31 -22.15 7.77 -41.06
CA ALA A 31 -23.06 8.08 -39.94
C ALA A 31 -22.49 9.17 -39.00
N PHE A 32 -21.18 9.15 -38.70
CA PHE A 32 -20.55 10.21 -37.90
C PHE A 32 -20.52 11.57 -38.63
N ALA A 33 -20.36 11.57 -39.96
CA ALA A 33 -20.37 12.80 -40.73
C ALA A 33 -21.77 13.43 -40.79
N GLU A 34 -22.81 12.61 -40.89
CA GLU A 34 -24.21 13.06 -40.88
C GLU A 34 -24.62 13.61 -39.50
N GLU A 35 -24.25 12.93 -38.42
CA GLU A 35 -24.51 13.39 -37.06
C GLU A 35 -23.80 14.72 -36.76
N LEU A 36 -22.52 14.86 -37.12
CA LEU A 36 -21.78 16.12 -36.98
C LEU A 36 -22.44 17.25 -37.79
N ALA A 37 -22.89 16.98 -39.01
CA ALA A 37 -23.57 17.98 -39.84
C ALA A 37 -24.90 18.44 -39.23
N ASP A 38 -25.68 17.53 -38.62
CA ASP A 38 -26.91 17.89 -37.89
C ASP A 38 -26.61 18.77 -36.67
N VAL A 39 -25.59 18.41 -35.88
CA VAL A 39 -25.14 19.21 -34.74
C VAL A 39 -24.72 20.61 -35.19
N GLN A 40 -23.88 20.71 -36.22
CA GLN A 40 -23.42 21.99 -36.79
C GLN A 40 -24.59 22.84 -37.32
N LYS A 41 -25.57 22.19 -37.97
CA LYS A 41 -26.78 22.88 -38.44
C LYS A 41 -27.59 23.43 -37.28
N ARG A 42 -27.80 22.67 -36.21
CA ARG A 42 -28.56 23.12 -35.02
C ARG A 42 -27.85 24.25 -34.27
N ILE A 43 -26.52 24.20 -34.17
CA ILE A 43 -25.70 25.30 -33.64
C ILE A 43 -26.00 26.58 -34.42
N LYS A 44 -25.95 26.51 -35.76
CA LYS A 44 -26.20 27.66 -36.64
C LYS A 44 -27.63 28.17 -36.53
N ASP A 45 -28.62 27.30 -36.64
CA ASP A 45 -30.04 27.66 -36.63
C ASP A 45 -30.46 28.32 -35.30
N ARG A 46 -29.81 27.92 -34.19
CA ARG A 46 -30.05 28.48 -32.85
C ARG A 46 -29.08 29.59 -32.45
N ASN A 47 -28.16 29.98 -33.34
CA ASN A 47 -27.13 30.99 -33.10
C ASN A 47 -26.26 30.71 -31.83
N LEU A 48 -25.98 29.43 -31.55
CA LEU A 48 -25.14 29.03 -30.43
C LEU A 48 -23.67 29.42 -30.68
N LYS A 49 -22.91 29.64 -29.61
CA LYS A 49 -21.57 30.27 -29.66
C LYS A 49 -20.40 29.29 -29.58
N TRP A 50 -20.60 28.06 -30.06
CA TRP A 50 -19.57 27.03 -30.06
C TRP A 50 -19.45 26.33 -31.41
N VAL A 51 -18.31 25.70 -31.63
CA VAL A 51 -17.97 24.99 -32.86
C VAL A 51 -17.92 23.50 -32.58
N ALA A 52 -18.69 22.75 -33.37
CA ALA A 52 -18.65 21.30 -33.39
C ALA A 52 -17.61 20.79 -34.41
N GLU A 53 -16.74 19.89 -33.97
CA GLU A 53 -15.69 19.28 -34.80
C GLU A 53 -15.54 17.78 -34.54
N ARG A 54 -14.86 17.09 -35.45
CA ARG A 54 -14.63 15.64 -35.33
C ARG A 54 -13.38 15.35 -34.50
N HIS A 55 -13.54 14.60 -33.42
CA HIS A 55 -12.41 14.06 -32.65
C HIS A 55 -11.91 12.75 -33.28
N LEU A 56 -10.60 12.63 -33.51
CA LEU A 56 -9.98 11.45 -34.15
C LEU A 56 -9.98 10.19 -33.26
N ASN A 57 -10.33 10.31 -31.97
CA ASN A 57 -10.33 9.17 -31.03
C ASN A 57 -11.38 9.35 -29.89
N PRO A 58 -12.69 9.34 -30.21
CA PRO A 58 -13.73 9.73 -29.25
C PRO A 58 -13.96 8.71 -28.12
N GLU A 59 -13.55 7.45 -28.28
CA GLU A 59 -13.95 6.32 -27.42
C GLU A 59 -13.15 6.17 -26.10
N ARG A 60 -12.08 6.95 -25.89
CA ARG A 60 -11.24 6.84 -24.68
C ARG A 60 -11.59 7.85 -23.59
N LYS A 61 -12.87 8.20 -23.43
CA LYS A 61 -13.35 9.18 -22.43
C LYS A 61 -14.30 8.48 -21.44
N GLY A 62 -13.78 8.05 -20.29
CA GLY A 62 -14.62 7.44 -19.25
C GLY A 62 -15.52 8.48 -18.56
N LEU A 63 -16.83 8.32 -18.63
CA LEU A 63 -17.76 9.06 -17.77
C LEU A 63 -18.00 8.23 -16.51
N GLY A 64 -17.65 8.75 -15.34
CA GLY A 64 -17.72 7.98 -14.10
C GLY A 64 -18.17 8.75 -12.88
N LEU A 65 -18.88 9.87 -13.05
CA LEU A 65 -19.64 10.37 -11.92
C LEU A 65 -20.90 9.50 -11.75
N LEU A 66 -21.09 8.92 -10.58
CA LEU A 66 -22.30 8.13 -10.31
C LEU A 66 -23.51 9.06 -10.17
N ARG A 67 -24.67 8.62 -10.66
CA ARG A 67 -25.90 9.43 -10.71
C ARG A 67 -26.28 10.00 -9.34
N ASP A 68 -26.15 9.21 -8.28
CA ASP A 68 -26.49 9.65 -6.93
C ASP A 68 -25.52 10.75 -6.43
N GLY A 69 -24.28 10.75 -6.92
CA GLY A 69 -23.29 11.81 -6.69
C GLY A 69 -23.53 13.08 -7.51
N PHE A 70 -24.39 13.03 -8.53
CA PHE A 70 -24.87 14.20 -9.27
C PHE A 70 -26.16 14.79 -8.64
N THR A 71 -26.94 13.99 -7.94
CA THR A 71 -28.17 14.43 -7.22
C THR A 71 -27.97 14.69 -5.74
N ALA A 72 -26.76 14.48 -5.20
CA ALA A 72 -26.45 14.70 -3.80
C ALA A 72 -26.57 16.20 -3.48
N ALA A 73 -27.67 16.58 -2.83
CA ALA A 73 -27.81 17.89 -2.24
C ALA A 73 -26.83 17.99 -1.07
N VAL A 74 -25.72 18.70 -1.27
CA VAL A 74 -24.81 19.09 -0.20
C VAL A 74 -25.26 20.48 0.25
N PRO A 75 -25.80 20.63 1.47
CA PRO A 75 -26.15 21.94 1.98
C PRO A 75 -24.92 22.85 1.96
N PRO A 76 -25.05 24.11 1.52
CA PRO A 76 -24.00 25.10 1.75
C PRO A 76 -23.72 25.23 3.25
N ALA A 77 -22.49 25.56 3.62
CA ALA A 77 -22.19 25.87 5.02
C ALA A 77 -23.07 27.05 5.50
N GLU A 78 -23.63 26.96 6.70
CA GLU A 78 -24.43 28.04 7.29
C GLU A 78 -23.57 29.30 7.40
N GLY A 79 -24.04 30.43 6.84
CA GLY A 79 -23.30 31.70 6.81
C GLY A 79 -22.76 32.12 5.44
N ALA A 80 -22.92 31.33 4.38
CA ALA A 80 -22.71 31.77 2.98
C ALA A 80 -23.83 32.70 2.45
N GLY A 81 -24.53 33.37 3.37
CA GLY A 81 -25.67 34.24 3.11
C GLY A 81 -25.21 35.67 2.90
N ASP A 82 -24.89 35.98 1.65
CA ASP A 82 -25.16 37.22 0.90
C ASP A 82 -24.07 37.36 -0.18
N VAL A 83 -24.50 37.44 -1.43
CA VAL A 83 -23.63 37.72 -2.58
C VAL A 83 -23.07 39.13 -2.38
N PRO A 84 -21.74 39.31 -2.24
CA PRO A 84 -21.17 40.65 -2.13
C PRO A 84 -21.58 41.48 -3.35
N THR A 85 -22.12 42.67 -3.12
CA THR A 85 -22.36 43.64 -4.19
C THR A 85 -21.00 44.07 -4.76
N GLY A 86 -20.75 43.77 -6.04
CA GLY A 86 -19.50 44.15 -6.72
C GLY A 86 -18.51 43.02 -6.98
N LEU A 87 -18.96 41.77 -7.19
CA LEU A 87 -18.09 40.71 -7.72
C LEU A 87 -17.39 41.16 -9.02
N ALA A 88 -16.16 40.69 -9.23
CA ALA A 88 -15.45 40.90 -10.48
C ALA A 88 -16.30 40.42 -11.68
N THR A 89 -16.19 41.09 -12.82
CA THR A 89 -16.92 40.68 -14.04
C THR A 89 -16.25 39.50 -14.74
N ALA A 90 -15.00 39.18 -14.39
CA ALA A 90 -14.29 38.01 -14.87
C ALA A 90 -13.24 37.56 -13.85
N VAL A 91 -13.07 36.25 -13.72
CA VAL A 91 -12.00 35.60 -12.96
C VAL A 91 -11.45 34.46 -13.78
N ASP A 92 -10.13 34.37 -13.88
CA ASP A 92 -9.44 33.24 -14.49
C ASP A 92 -8.24 32.86 -13.61
N TRP A 93 -8.37 31.80 -12.82
CA TRP A 93 -7.30 31.34 -11.92
C TRP A 93 -6.06 30.83 -12.65
N ARG A 94 -6.12 30.73 -13.99
CA ARG A 94 -4.95 30.46 -14.83
C ARG A 94 -4.08 31.69 -15.05
N ASN A 95 -4.61 32.89 -14.81
CA ASN A 95 -3.95 34.16 -15.09
C ASN A 95 -4.47 35.27 -14.16
N ILE A 96 -4.06 35.21 -12.90
CA ILE A 96 -4.36 36.24 -11.91
C ILE A 96 -3.43 37.44 -12.12
N GLY A 97 -4.01 38.64 -12.24
CA GLY A 97 -3.27 39.90 -12.39
C GLY A 97 -2.69 40.43 -11.09
N ALA A 98 -1.77 41.40 -11.17
CA ALA A 98 -1.10 41.98 -10.01
C ALA A 98 -2.05 42.74 -9.07
N ASP A 99 -3.09 43.37 -9.63
CA ASP A 99 -4.07 44.18 -8.88
C ASP A 99 -5.31 43.37 -8.45
N ASN A 100 -5.13 42.07 -8.15
CA ASN A 100 -6.26 41.20 -7.83
C ASN A 100 -6.81 41.43 -6.41
N ALA A 101 -8.11 41.20 -6.24
CA ALA A 101 -8.79 41.32 -4.95
C ALA A 101 -8.58 40.11 -4.02
N PHE A 102 -7.86 39.08 -4.45
CA PHE A 102 -7.64 37.84 -3.70
C PHE A 102 -6.44 37.92 -2.75
N GLY A 103 -5.57 38.92 -2.92
CA GLY A 103 -4.37 39.08 -2.09
C GLY A 103 -3.26 38.06 -2.38
N VAL A 104 -3.28 37.45 -3.56
CA VAL A 104 -2.27 36.48 -4.01
C VAL A 104 -1.33 37.08 -5.04
N ALA A 105 -0.15 36.49 -5.23
CA ALA A 105 0.81 36.88 -6.25
C ALA A 105 0.22 36.70 -7.66
N PRO A 106 0.56 37.55 -8.63
CA PRO A 106 0.11 37.38 -10.01
C PRO A 106 0.65 36.08 -10.59
N GLY A 107 -0.17 35.35 -11.36
CA GLY A 107 0.27 34.13 -12.03
C GLY A 107 -0.82 33.07 -12.21
N ASN A 108 -0.37 31.85 -12.48
CA ASN A 108 -1.22 30.68 -12.73
C ASN A 108 -1.34 29.81 -11.47
N TYR A 109 -2.55 29.54 -11.00
CA TYR A 109 -2.81 28.67 -9.84
C TYR A 109 -3.46 27.34 -10.23
N VAL A 110 -3.58 27.05 -11.53
CA VAL A 110 -4.23 25.85 -12.07
C VAL A 110 -3.18 24.97 -12.75
N SER A 111 -2.99 23.77 -12.20
CA SER A 111 -2.06 22.76 -12.73
C SER A 111 -2.39 22.34 -14.17
N ARG A 112 -1.45 21.65 -14.83
CA ARG A 112 -1.60 21.15 -16.21
C ARG A 112 -2.82 20.26 -16.41
N VAL A 113 -3.33 20.20 -17.63
CA VAL A 113 -4.38 19.26 -18.02
C VAL A 113 -3.83 17.83 -18.09
N LYS A 114 -4.50 16.90 -17.39
CA LYS A 114 -4.20 15.47 -17.40
C LYS A 114 -5.25 14.67 -18.19
N ASN A 115 -5.04 13.36 -18.33
CA ASN A 115 -5.92 12.48 -19.10
C ASN A 115 -6.31 11.22 -18.32
N GLN A 116 -7.59 11.10 -17.98
CA GLN A 116 -8.14 9.93 -17.29
C GLN A 116 -8.27 8.68 -18.18
N GLY A 117 -8.23 8.86 -19.50
CA GLY A 117 -8.45 7.82 -20.50
C GLY A 117 -9.83 7.16 -20.39
N SER A 118 -9.88 5.85 -20.67
CA SER A 118 -11.12 5.06 -20.66
C SER A 118 -11.66 4.74 -19.26
N CYS A 119 -10.92 5.10 -18.20
CA CYS A 119 -11.36 4.93 -16.82
C CYS A 119 -12.36 6.04 -16.44
N GLY A 120 -13.50 5.68 -15.85
CA GLY A 120 -14.48 6.62 -15.27
C GLY A 120 -14.00 7.24 -13.95
N SER A 121 -12.80 7.81 -13.93
CA SER A 121 -12.16 8.40 -12.75
C SER A 121 -12.27 9.92 -12.69
N CYS A 122 -13.12 10.56 -13.49
CA CYS A 122 -13.30 12.02 -13.53
C CYS A 122 -13.50 12.67 -12.15
N TRP A 123 -14.19 11.97 -11.24
CA TRP A 123 -14.38 12.39 -9.85
C TRP A 123 -13.04 12.53 -9.11
N ALA A 124 -12.09 11.62 -9.34
CA ALA A 124 -10.76 11.68 -8.76
C ALA A 124 -9.95 12.83 -9.36
N PHE A 125 -10.00 13.01 -10.68
CA PHE A 125 -9.29 14.10 -11.38
C PHE A 125 -9.78 15.48 -10.98
N ALA A 126 -11.10 15.69 -10.91
CA ALA A 126 -11.68 16.96 -10.50
C ALA A 126 -11.30 17.30 -9.06
N THR A 127 -11.53 16.39 -8.11
CA THR A 127 -11.16 16.58 -6.70
C THR A 127 -9.66 16.82 -6.52
N THR A 128 -8.82 16.09 -7.25
CA THR A 128 -7.36 16.27 -7.21
C THR A 128 -6.98 17.66 -7.72
N ALA A 129 -7.40 18.06 -8.93
CA ALA A 129 -7.07 19.37 -9.50
C ALA A 129 -7.46 20.57 -8.61
N ILE A 130 -8.55 20.46 -7.86
CA ILE A 130 -8.97 21.50 -6.93
C ILE A 130 -8.13 21.50 -5.65
N LEU A 131 -7.70 20.34 -5.15
CA LEU A 131 -6.73 20.26 -4.06
C LEU A 131 -5.37 20.86 -4.46
N GLU A 132 -4.91 20.60 -5.69
CA GLU A 132 -3.68 21.19 -6.23
C GLU A 132 -3.79 22.73 -6.25
N SER A 133 -4.88 23.26 -6.79
CA SER A 133 -5.12 24.71 -6.87
C SER A 133 -5.26 25.36 -5.49
N ALA A 134 -6.02 24.73 -4.59
CA ALA A 134 -6.15 25.19 -3.21
C ALA A 134 -4.80 25.23 -2.48
N THR A 135 -3.90 24.28 -2.78
CA THR A 135 -2.54 24.25 -2.22
C THR A 135 -1.68 25.39 -2.77
N GLN A 136 -1.73 25.65 -4.08
CA GLN A 136 -1.03 26.80 -4.67
C GLN A 136 -1.50 28.13 -4.08
N ILE A 137 -2.83 28.31 -3.98
CA ILE A 137 -3.44 29.54 -3.48
C ILE A 137 -3.07 29.76 -2.02
N ALA A 138 -3.21 28.74 -1.18
CA ALA A 138 -2.86 28.83 0.24
C ALA A 138 -1.39 29.19 0.44
N ASN A 139 -0.50 28.65 -0.39
CA ASN A 139 0.94 28.91 -0.26
C ASN A 139 1.39 30.19 -0.99
N ASN A 140 0.47 30.88 -1.66
CA ASN A 140 0.77 32.05 -2.49
C ASN A 140 1.89 31.76 -3.51
N ASP A 141 1.85 30.56 -4.09
CA ASP A 141 2.91 29.98 -4.93
C ASP A 141 2.38 29.78 -6.36
N PRO A 142 2.42 30.79 -7.22
CA PRO A 142 1.97 30.66 -8.60
C PRO A 142 2.89 29.68 -9.36
N ILE A 143 2.30 28.92 -10.29
CA ILE A 143 3.03 27.98 -11.14
C ILE A 143 3.99 28.74 -12.04
N GLU A 144 5.27 28.40 -11.94
CA GLU A 144 6.34 28.93 -12.75
C GLU A 144 6.33 28.28 -14.15
N PRO A 145 6.17 29.05 -15.23
CA PRO A 145 6.04 28.50 -16.58
C PRO A 145 7.23 27.65 -17.04
N LEU A 146 8.42 27.90 -16.48
CA LEU A 146 9.67 27.23 -16.84
C LEU A 146 10.03 26.07 -15.88
N ASP A 147 9.29 25.91 -14.78
CA ASP A 147 9.49 24.82 -13.83
C ASP A 147 8.20 24.00 -13.68
N PRO A 148 8.02 22.92 -14.47
CA PRO A 148 6.85 22.05 -14.32
C PRO A 148 6.76 21.38 -12.94
N GLY A 149 7.84 21.38 -12.14
CA GLY A 149 7.88 20.87 -10.77
C GLY A 149 7.27 21.80 -9.74
N SER A 150 7.10 23.09 -10.08
CA SER A 150 6.52 24.09 -9.18
C SER A 150 5.01 23.87 -8.98
N ALA A 151 4.35 23.14 -9.89
CA ALA A 151 2.98 22.70 -9.66
C ALA A 151 2.94 21.61 -8.58
N TYR A 152 1.98 21.70 -7.65
CA TYR A 152 1.57 20.56 -6.83
C TYR A 152 0.87 19.52 -7.71
N ASP A 153 1.59 18.82 -8.59
CA ASP A 153 1.02 17.75 -9.43
C ASP A 153 0.84 16.49 -8.57
N LEU A 154 -0.40 16.26 -8.12
CA LEU A 154 -0.80 15.23 -7.15
C LEU A 154 -1.34 13.98 -7.85
N SER A 155 -1.29 12.84 -7.17
CA SER A 155 -1.63 11.54 -7.74
C SER A 155 -3.12 11.26 -7.75
N GLU A 156 -3.73 11.31 -8.93
CA GLU A 156 -5.07 10.75 -9.13
C GLU A 156 -5.11 9.24 -8.89
N GLN A 157 -3.98 8.53 -9.04
CA GLN A 157 -3.92 7.09 -8.76
C GLN A 157 -4.19 6.79 -7.28
N VAL A 158 -3.60 7.58 -6.37
CA VAL A 158 -3.84 7.47 -4.92
C VAL A 158 -5.31 7.80 -4.61
N MET A 159 -5.85 8.86 -5.20
CA MET A 159 -7.28 9.18 -5.06
C MET A 159 -8.17 8.04 -5.58
N LEU A 160 -7.86 7.48 -6.74
CA LEU A 160 -8.64 6.42 -7.38
C LEU A 160 -8.66 5.12 -6.56
N THR A 161 -7.52 4.73 -5.99
CA THR A 161 -7.35 3.38 -5.43
C THR A 161 -7.33 3.30 -3.91
N CYS A 162 -7.08 4.42 -3.21
CA CYS A 162 -6.97 4.45 -1.76
C CYS A 162 -8.12 5.16 -1.05
N SER A 163 -8.89 6.00 -1.74
CA SER A 163 -9.90 6.86 -1.09
C SER A 163 -11.18 6.13 -0.66
N GLY A 164 -11.47 4.97 -1.28
CA GLY A 164 -12.78 4.32 -1.16
C GLY A 164 -13.93 5.11 -1.79
N ALA A 165 -13.66 6.21 -2.51
CA ALA A 165 -14.68 7.07 -3.10
C ALA A 165 -15.22 6.58 -4.45
N GLY A 166 -14.59 5.57 -5.05
CA GLY A 166 -15.02 4.99 -6.32
C GLY A 166 -13.99 4.09 -6.97
N SER A 167 -14.16 3.88 -8.28
CA SER A 167 -13.24 3.13 -9.15
C SER A 167 -13.34 3.66 -10.59
N CYS A 168 -12.75 2.94 -11.56
CA CYS A 168 -12.99 3.22 -12.99
C CYS A 168 -14.43 3.02 -13.45
N ASN A 169 -15.28 2.37 -12.65
CA ASN A 169 -16.72 2.25 -12.91
C ASN A 169 -17.52 3.43 -12.34
N GLY A 170 -16.82 4.38 -11.72
CA GLY A 170 -17.35 5.63 -11.21
C GLY A 170 -17.18 5.82 -9.71
N GLY A 171 -17.49 7.03 -9.25
CA GLY A 171 -17.30 7.45 -7.87
C GLY A 171 -18.01 8.75 -7.51
N TYR A 172 -17.73 9.22 -6.28
CA TYR A 172 -18.39 10.35 -5.64
C TYR A 172 -17.40 11.46 -5.28
N VAL A 173 -17.67 12.68 -5.74
CA VAL A 173 -16.83 13.85 -5.44
C VAL A 173 -16.83 14.20 -3.95
N THR A 174 -17.93 13.97 -3.22
CA THR A 174 -18.02 14.25 -1.78
C THR A 174 -17.12 13.35 -0.95
N THR A 175 -17.15 12.04 -1.19
CA THR A 175 -16.25 11.08 -0.51
C THR A 175 -14.80 11.34 -0.87
N ALA A 176 -14.52 11.69 -2.13
CA ALA A 176 -13.18 12.05 -2.57
C ALA A 176 -12.67 13.33 -1.89
N SER A 177 -13.52 14.36 -1.74
CA SER A 177 -13.19 15.59 -1.02
C SER A 177 -12.97 15.34 0.49
N SER A 178 -13.74 14.44 1.11
CA SER A 178 -13.49 14.00 2.48
C SER A 178 -12.15 13.27 2.63
N TYR A 179 -11.75 12.47 1.64
CA TYR A 179 -10.42 11.87 1.62
C TYR A 179 -9.32 12.93 1.46
N ALA A 180 -9.52 13.93 0.60
CA ALA A 180 -8.61 15.06 0.44
C ALA A 180 -8.43 15.86 1.76
N ALA A 181 -9.47 15.96 2.58
CA ALA A 181 -9.39 16.63 3.88
C ALA A 181 -8.72 15.76 4.96
N THR A 182 -9.16 14.51 5.11
CA THR A 182 -8.73 13.64 6.23
C THR A 182 -7.38 12.98 5.99
N THR A 183 -7.08 12.59 4.75
CA THR A 183 -5.89 11.80 4.41
C THR A 183 -4.96 12.51 3.44
N GLY A 184 -5.51 13.16 2.41
CA GLY A 184 -4.74 13.89 1.40
C GLY A 184 -4.04 13.01 0.36
N LEU A 185 -3.40 13.68 -0.60
CA LEU A 185 -2.76 13.05 -1.75
C LEU A 185 -1.24 13.26 -1.76
N LEU A 186 -0.55 12.29 -2.35
CA LEU A 186 0.88 12.30 -2.61
C LEU A 186 1.15 12.98 -3.96
N ARG A 187 2.35 13.50 -4.18
CA ARG A 187 2.77 14.02 -5.49
C ARG A 187 2.95 12.90 -6.51
N GLU A 188 2.44 13.11 -7.72
CA GLU A 188 2.77 12.31 -8.90
C GLU A 188 4.06 12.82 -9.55
N PHE A 189 4.27 14.14 -9.63
CA PHE A 189 5.47 14.74 -10.21
C PHE A 189 6.11 15.72 -9.19
N PRO A 190 7.46 15.81 -9.09
CA PRO A 190 8.49 15.22 -9.97
C PRO A 190 8.86 13.76 -9.73
N SER A 191 8.35 13.13 -8.68
CA SER A 191 8.80 11.79 -8.25
C SER A 191 8.46 10.65 -9.23
N GLY A 192 7.32 10.72 -9.93
CA GLY A 192 6.82 9.69 -10.84
C GLY A 192 6.32 8.41 -10.17
N CYS A 193 6.49 8.27 -8.84
CA CYS A 193 6.27 7.03 -8.12
C CYS A 193 4.80 6.60 -8.03
N TYR A 194 3.90 7.59 -8.10
CA TYR A 194 2.46 7.40 -7.99
C TYR A 194 1.75 7.75 -9.30
N ALA A 195 2.39 7.44 -10.43
CA ALA A 195 1.89 7.72 -11.76
C ALA A 195 0.51 7.09 -12.02
N TYR A 196 -0.33 7.82 -12.74
CA TYR A 196 -1.65 7.35 -13.13
C TYR A 196 -1.57 6.13 -14.06
N ASN A 197 -2.26 5.05 -13.66
CA ASN A 197 -2.32 3.79 -14.41
C ASN A 197 -3.73 3.21 -14.39
N ILE A 198 -4.41 3.30 -15.54
CA ILE A 198 -5.78 2.81 -15.77
C ILE A 198 -5.96 1.33 -15.40
N GLY A 199 -4.92 0.51 -15.55
CA GLY A 199 -4.98 -0.93 -15.24
C GLY A 199 -4.81 -1.27 -13.77
N SER A 200 -4.42 -0.31 -12.93
CA SER A 200 -4.16 -0.55 -11.51
C SER A 200 -5.40 -0.28 -10.66
N THR A 201 -5.82 -1.30 -9.92
CA THR A 201 -6.93 -1.23 -8.97
C THR A 201 -6.45 -1.23 -7.51
N THR A 202 -5.15 -1.32 -7.29
CA THR A 202 -4.55 -1.52 -5.97
C THR A 202 -4.03 -0.20 -5.44
N CYS A 203 -4.34 0.11 -4.17
CA CYS A 203 -3.77 1.25 -3.48
C CYS A 203 -2.23 1.08 -3.40
N PRO A 204 -1.43 2.05 -3.89
CA PRO A 204 0.02 1.99 -3.77
C PRO A 204 0.43 1.86 -2.31
N ASN A 205 1.30 0.88 -2.00
CA ASN A 205 1.87 0.73 -0.67
C ASN A 205 3.04 1.73 -0.52
N PRO A 206 2.96 2.71 0.40
CA PRO A 206 4.05 3.65 0.65
C PRO A 206 5.39 2.98 0.95
N GLY A 207 5.36 1.83 1.66
CA GLY A 207 6.56 1.07 2.01
C GLY A 207 7.26 0.39 0.82
N SER A 208 6.60 0.32 -0.33
CA SER A 208 7.21 -0.22 -1.56
C SER A 208 8.11 0.79 -2.28
N TYR A 209 8.07 2.08 -1.87
CA TYR A 209 8.73 3.19 -2.55
C TYR A 209 9.55 4.06 -1.57
N PRO A 210 10.67 3.54 -1.02
CA PRO A 210 11.43 4.22 0.03
C PRO A 210 12.01 5.58 -0.41
N ASP A 211 12.32 5.74 -1.70
CA ASP A 211 12.93 6.94 -2.26
C ASP A 211 11.92 8.01 -2.72
N CYS A 212 10.62 7.73 -2.60
CA CYS A 212 9.59 8.63 -3.08
C CYS A 212 9.11 9.57 -1.99
N ASP A 213 8.79 10.81 -2.37
CA ASP A 213 8.19 11.79 -1.46
C ASP A 213 6.85 11.28 -0.93
N GLN A 214 6.78 11.13 0.40
CA GLN A 214 5.61 10.64 1.13
C GLN A 214 4.75 11.79 1.69
N THR A 215 5.06 13.04 1.36
CA THR A 215 4.33 14.23 1.81
C THR A 215 2.90 14.21 1.29
N ARG A 216 1.93 14.37 2.20
CA ARG A 216 0.49 14.33 1.89
C ARG A 216 -0.13 15.72 1.94
N PHE A 217 -0.56 16.19 0.77
CA PHE A 217 -1.26 17.46 0.63
C PHE A 217 -2.74 17.31 0.95
N ARG A 218 -3.24 18.19 1.83
CA ARG A 218 -4.61 18.16 2.35
C ARG A 218 -5.26 19.53 2.26
N ILE A 219 -6.59 19.53 2.20
CA ILE A 219 -7.42 20.69 2.51
C ILE A 219 -7.84 20.64 3.99
N ASP A 220 -8.25 21.77 4.55
CA ASP A 220 -8.74 21.81 5.94
C ASP A 220 -10.19 21.34 6.02
N ALA A 221 -11.02 21.81 5.09
CA ALA A 221 -12.42 21.44 4.98
C ALA A 221 -12.94 21.66 3.56
N TRP A 222 -14.15 21.16 3.32
CA TRP A 222 -14.90 21.40 2.09
C TRP A 222 -16.37 21.70 2.42
N SER A 223 -17.03 22.45 1.55
CA SER A 223 -18.44 22.83 1.69
C SER A 223 -19.17 22.77 0.35
N GLY A 224 -20.50 22.61 0.40
CA GLY A 224 -21.35 22.71 -0.79
C GLY A 224 -21.51 24.16 -1.25
N VAL A 225 -21.69 24.34 -2.55
CA VAL A 225 -22.05 25.63 -3.17
C VAL A 225 -23.40 25.46 -3.87
N SER A 226 -24.32 26.40 -3.63
CA SER A 226 -25.63 26.41 -4.29
C SER A 226 -25.48 26.40 -5.81
N ALA A 227 -26.33 25.64 -6.50
CA ALA A 227 -26.33 25.52 -7.96
C ALA A 227 -26.96 26.76 -8.64
N THR A 228 -26.38 27.94 -8.39
CA THR A 228 -26.71 29.21 -9.04
C THR A 228 -25.44 29.86 -9.56
N VAL A 229 -25.59 30.68 -10.62
CA VAL A 229 -24.46 31.39 -11.23
C VAL A 229 -23.76 32.27 -10.19
N ASP A 230 -24.53 33.06 -9.44
CA ASP A 230 -23.97 33.98 -8.45
C ASP A 230 -23.28 33.28 -7.29
N ALA A 231 -23.81 32.15 -6.81
CA ALA A 231 -23.17 31.39 -5.74
C ALA A 231 -21.85 30.77 -6.20
N MET A 232 -21.80 30.20 -7.41
CA MET A 232 -20.56 29.67 -7.99
C MET A 232 -19.53 30.77 -8.26
N LYS A 233 -19.97 31.93 -8.77
CA LYS A 233 -19.09 33.10 -8.93
C LYS A 233 -18.55 33.54 -7.57
N ASN A 234 -19.40 33.71 -6.57
CA ASN A 234 -18.96 34.10 -5.22
C ASN A 234 -17.93 33.13 -4.68
N ALA A 235 -18.20 31.82 -4.75
CA ALA A 235 -17.27 30.80 -4.29
C ALA A 235 -15.94 30.80 -5.07
N LEU A 236 -15.95 31.06 -6.38
CA LEU A 236 -14.72 31.23 -7.17
C LEU A 236 -13.88 32.42 -6.71
N ASN A 237 -14.52 33.48 -6.19
CA ASN A 237 -13.81 34.65 -5.67
C ASN A 237 -13.28 34.42 -4.24
N THR A 238 -13.95 33.61 -3.42
CA THR A 238 -13.60 33.45 -2.00
C THR A 238 -12.79 32.19 -1.68
N HIS A 239 -12.92 31.14 -2.49
CA HIS A 239 -12.27 29.84 -2.26
C HIS A 239 -11.33 29.42 -3.39
N GLY A 240 -11.36 30.11 -4.52
CA GLY A 240 -10.64 29.70 -5.72
C GLY A 240 -11.41 28.66 -6.54
N PRO A 241 -10.71 27.87 -7.40
CA PRO A 241 -11.33 26.85 -8.23
C PRO A 241 -12.24 25.89 -7.45
N LEU A 242 -13.30 25.41 -8.11
CA LEU A 242 -14.35 24.58 -7.50
C LEU A 242 -14.45 23.21 -8.18
N VAL A 243 -14.81 22.18 -7.42
CA VAL A 243 -15.24 20.91 -8.02
C VAL A 243 -16.66 21.13 -8.54
N ALA A 244 -16.93 20.84 -9.80
CA ALA A 244 -18.27 20.97 -10.39
C ALA A 244 -18.67 19.69 -11.14
N THR A 245 -19.97 19.42 -11.18
CA THR A 245 -20.54 18.28 -11.88
C THR A 245 -21.60 18.71 -12.90
N TYR A 246 -21.81 17.90 -13.93
CA TYR A 246 -22.83 18.17 -14.95
C TYR A 246 -23.24 16.90 -15.70
N ALA A 247 -24.40 16.97 -16.36
CA ALA A 247 -24.88 15.95 -17.27
C ALA A 247 -24.22 16.15 -18.65
N VAL A 248 -23.55 15.11 -19.14
CA VAL A 248 -22.87 15.14 -20.44
C VAL A 248 -23.79 14.58 -21.51
N TYR A 249 -24.08 15.43 -22.49
CA TYR A 249 -24.88 15.10 -23.66
C TYR A 249 -23.99 14.77 -24.85
N ASN A 250 -24.58 14.10 -25.84
CA ASN A 250 -23.85 13.49 -26.95
C ASN A 250 -23.19 14.53 -27.87
N ASP A 251 -23.86 15.66 -28.10
CA ASP A 251 -23.31 16.82 -28.82
C ASP A 251 -21.98 17.29 -28.21
N PHE A 252 -21.93 17.48 -26.90
CA PHE A 252 -20.71 17.83 -26.19
C PHE A 252 -19.66 16.71 -26.24
N TYR A 253 -20.07 15.49 -25.86
CA TYR A 253 -19.18 14.35 -25.69
C TYR A 253 -18.40 14.01 -26.96
N ARG A 254 -19.11 14.03 -28.11
CA ARG A 254 -18.56 13.63 -29.40
C ARG A 254 -18.00 14.77 -30.22
N TYR A 255 -18.49 16.00 -30.04
CA TYR A 255 -18.26 17.05 -31.03
C TYR A 255 -17.78 18.39 -30.49
N TYR A 256 -17.77 18.66 -29.18
CA TYR A 256 -17.27 19.96 -28.70
C TYR A 256 -15.82 20.22 -29.14
N GLY A 257 -15.60 21.29 -29.91
CA GLY A 257 -14.27 21.74 -30.33
C GLY A 257 -13.82 23.01 -29.61
N SER A 258 -14.61 24.08 -29.72
CA SER A 258 -14.28 25.37 -29.09
C SER A 258 -15.51 26.26 -28.93
N GLY A 259 -15.36 27.38 -28.22
CA GLY A 259 -16.43 28.35 -27.99
C GLY A 259 -17.26 28.04 -26.74
N ILE A 260 -18.37 28.77 -26.58
CA ILE A 260 -19.22 28.70 -25.38
C ILE A 260 -20.32 27.66 -25.62
N TYR A 261 -20.16 26.52 -24.95
CA TYR A 261 -21.07 25.40 -25.08
C TYR A 261 -22.47 25.72 -24.54
N GLU A 262 -23.45 25.39 -25.36
CA GLU A 262 -24.87 25.31 -25.02
C GLU A 262 -25.45 24.06 -25.69
N ALA A 263 -26.19 23.25 -24.95
CA ALA A 263 -26.75 22.01 -25.49
C ALA A 263 -27.66 22.28 -26.70
N ILE A 264 -27.50 21.51 -27.78
CA ILE A 264 -28.31 21.65 -29.01
C ILE A 264 -29.79 21.29 -28.81
N SER A 265 -30.10 20.53 -27.76
CA SER A 265 -31.44 20.20 -27.30
C SER A 265 -31.38 19.61 -25.90
N CYS A 266 -32.46 19.79 -25.13
CA CYS A 266 -32.71 19.04 -23.89
C CYS A 266 -33.59 17.80 -24.11
N ASP A 267 -34.13 17.63 -25.32
CA ASP A 267 -34.84 16.42 -25.72
C ASP A 267 -33.84 15.28 -25.94
N GLN A 268 -33.92 14.23 -25.12
CA GLN A 268 -33.02 13.08 -25.16
C GLN A 268 -33.17 12.23 -26.43
N THR A 269 -34.25 12.39 -27.19
CA THR A 269 -34.40 11.76 -28.51
C THR A 269 -33.56 12.44 -29.59
N VAL A 270 -33.27 13.74 -29.40
CA VAL A 270 -32.47 14.57 -30.31
C VAL A 270 -31.02 14.63 -29.85
N ASN A 271 -30.82 14.80 -28.54
CA ASN A 271 -29.51 14.89 -27.92
C ASN A 271 -29.47 13.90 -26.75
N PRO A 272 -29.05 12.66 -26.96
CA PRO A 272 -29.04 11.65 -25.91
C PRO A 272 -28.10 12.03 -24.75
N LEU A 273 -28.54 11.73 -23.53
CA LEU A 273 -27.67 11.78 -22.35
C LEU A 273 -26.66 10.64 -22.43
N VAL A 274 -25.37 10.96 -22.31
CA VAL A 274 -24.28 9.96 -22.34
C VAL A 274 -23.94 9.51 -20.92
N GLY A 275 -23.95 10.44 -19.96
CA GLY A 275 -23.64 10.15 -18.56
C GLY A 275 -23.42 11.41 -17.74
N TYR A 276 -22.77 11.25 -16.59
CA TYR A 276 -22.44 12.35 -15.69
C TYR A 276 -20.92 12.46 -15.54
N HIS A 277 -20.46 13.69 -15.35
CA HIS A 277 -19.03 13.99 -15.33
C HIS A 277 -18.70 15.01 -14.24
N ALA A 278 -17.47 14.92 -13.73
CA ALA A 278 -16.91 15.85 -12.75
C ALA A 278 -15.71 16.58 -13.38
N VAL A 279 -15.60 17.87 -13.10
CA VAL A 279 -14.62 18.79 -13.71
C VAL A 279 -14.16 19.83 -12.69
N ALA A 280 -13.06 20.51 -13.01
CA ALA A 280 -12.58 21.64 -12.23
C ALA A 280 -13.08 22.95 -12.86
N LEU A 281 -13.93 23.67 -12.13
CA LEU A 281 -14.41 25.01 -12.49
C LEU A 281 -13.35 26.03 -12.04
N VAL A 282 -12.70 26.71 -12.98
CA VAL A 282 -11.48 27.51 -12.71
C VAL A 282 -11.66 29.01 -12.96
N GLY A 283 -12.84 29.43 -13.40
CA GLY A 283 -13.08 30.83 -13.72
C GLY A 283 -14.45 31.08 -14.33
N TYR A 284 -14.72 32.35 -14.60
CA TYR A 284 -15.94 32.81 -15.25
C TYR A 284 -15.69 34.14 -15.96
N ARG A 285 -16.62 34.49 -16.85
CA ARG A 285 -16.70 35.81 -17.47
C ARG A 285 -18.16 36.17 -17.70
N ASP A 286 -18.55 37.34 -17.24
CA ASP A 286 -19.86 37.91 -17.49
C ASP A 286 -19.99 38.39 -18.93
N ALA A 287 -21.23 38.44 -19.40
CA ALA A 287 -21.52 38.96 -20.73
C ALA A 287 -21.11 40.43 -20.84
N ASP A 288 -20.48 40.79 -21.93
CA ASP A 288 -20.16 42.17 -22.29
C ASP A 288 -20.38 42.43 -23.78
N ALA A 289 -20.01 43.63 -24.25
CA ALA A 289 -20.19 43.99 -25.66
C ALA A 289 -19.37 43.13 -26.63
N ALA A 290 -18.26 42.52 -26.17
CA ALA A 290 -17.42 41.65 -26.97
C ALA A 290 -17.91 40.20 -26.97
N ASP A 291 -18.48 39.74 -25.85
CA ASP A 291 -19.07 38.41 -25.72
C ASP A 291 -20.43 38.49 -25.00
N PRO A 292 -21.55 38.43 -25.73
CA PRO A 292 -22.88 38.66 -25.16
C PRO A 292 -23.39 37.47 -24.32
N VAL A 293 -22.60 36.40 -24.18
CA VAL A 293 -22.97 35.21 -23.39
C VAL A 293 -22.03 35.09 -22.21
N GLY A 294 -22.57 35.16 -20.99
CA GLY A 294 -21.80 34.87 -19.78
C GLY A 294 -21.50 33.38 -19.65
N TYR A 295 -20.28 33.03 -19.26
CA TYR A 295 -19.80 31.65 -19.24
C TYR A 295 -18.85 31.34 -18.10
N PHE A 296 -18.78 30.05 -17.77
CA PHE A 296 -17.76 29.47 -16.91
C PHE A 296 -16.59 28.93 -17.72
N ILE A 297 -15.38 28.99 -17.16
CA ILE A 297 -14.14 28.41 -17.69
C ILE A 297 -13.86 27.13 -16.93
N VAL A 298 -13.72 26.02 -17.65
CA VAL A 298 -13.69 24.69 -17.03
C VAL A 298 -12.51 23.88 -17.54
N LYS A 299 -11.72 23.34 -16.61
CA LYS A 299 -10.64 22.39 -16.86
C LYS A 299 -11.21 20.98 -16.93
N ASN A 300 -10.99 20.29 -18.05
CA ASN A 300 -11.41 18.92 -18.24
C ASN A 300 -10.26 17.92 -17.96
N SER A 301 -10.58 16.63 -17.95
CA SER A 301 -9.66 15.51 -17.65
C SER A 301 -9.49 14.56 -18.85
N TRP A 302 -9.73 15.04 -20.08
CA TRP A 302 -9.63 14.25 -21.32
C TRP A 302 -8.37 14.54 -22.14
N GLY A 303 -7.35 15.14 -21.51
CA GLY A 303 -6.09 15.50 -22.12
C GLY A 303 -6.11 16.85 -22.85
N ALA A 304 -4.91 17.45 -22.99
CA ALA A 304 -4.74 18.78 -23.55
C ALA A 304 -5.08 18.88 -25.05
N ALA A 305 -5.18 17.76 -25.78
CA ALA A 305 -5.56 17.76 -27.19
C ALA A 305 -7.07 17.89 -27.43
N TRP A 306 -7.90 17.79 -26.38
CA TRP A 306 -9.35 17.90 -26.49
C TRP A 306 -9.82 19.33 -26.22
N GLY A 307 -10.78 19.83 -26.99
CA GLY A 307 -11.39 21.13 -26.75
C GLY A 307 -10.40 22.29 -26.87
N GLU A 308 -10.50 23.26 -25.97
CA GLU A 308 -9.66 24.45 -25.93
C GLU A 308 -8.39 24.18 -25.10
N SER A 309 -7.47 23.37 -25.65
CA SER A 309 -6.26 22.91 -24.95
C SER A 309 -6.55 22.13 -23.66
N GLY A 310 -7.61 21.32 -23.65
CA GLY A 310 -8.09 20.57 -22.49
C GLY A 310 -9.13 21.31 -21.64
N TYR A 311 -9.48 22.53 -22.02
CA TYR A 311 -10.52 23.33 -21.38
C TYR A 311 -11.77 23.40 -22.25
N PHE A 312 -12.86 23.86 -21.65
CA PHE A 312 -14.04 24.31 -22.37
C PHE A 312 -14.68 25.48 -21.66
N ARG A 313 -15.51 26.22 -22.40
CA ARG A 313 -16.38 27.27 -21.88
C ARG A 313 -17.81 26.81 -21.96
N ILE A 314 -18.59 27.07 -20.90
CA ILE A 314 -20.00 26.67 -20.82
C ILE A 314 -20.87 27.83 -20.37
N ALA A 315 -21.96 28.09 -21.08
CA ALA A 315 -22.81 29.23 -20.79
C ALA A 315 -23.49 29.11 -19.42
N TYR A 316 -23.72 30.25 -18.76
CA TYR A 316 -24.51 30.34 -17.53
C TYR A 316 -25.93 29.74 -17.66
N SER A 317 -26.50 29.77 -18.87
CA SER A 317 -27.80 29.17 -19.19
C SER A 317 -27.84 27.65 -18.94
N GLN A 318 -26.69 26.98 -18.83
CA GLN A 318 -26.59 25.54 -18.60
C GLN A 318 -26.72 25.13 -17.13
N VAL A 319 -26.73 26.07 -16.17
CA VAL A 319 -26.88 25.78 -14.74
C VAL A 319 -28.29 25.30 -14.41
N GLY A 320 -29.32 26.00 -14.92
CA GLY A 320 -30.73 25.74 -14.60
C GLY A 320 -31.45 24.83 -15.60
N ASN A 321 -30.78 24.33 -16.64
CA ASN A 321 -31.41 23.54 -17.70
C ASN A 321 -31.12 22.03 -17.54
N CYS A 322 -31.32 21.24 -18.60
CA CYS A 322 -31.08 19.80 -18.58
C CYS A 322 -29.62 19.37 -18.32
N VAL A 323 -28.64 20.21 -18.66
CA VAL A 323 -27.22 19.97 -18.39
C VAL A 323 -26.93 20.05 -16.89
N LYS A 324 -27.68 20.90 -16.16
CA LYS A 324 -27.53 21.16 -14.72
C LYS A 324 -26.08 21.36 -14.31
N PHE A 325 -25.37 22.23 -15.04
CA PHE A 325 -23.98 22.52 -14.73
C PHE A 325 -23.85 23.08 -13.31
N GLY A 326 -22.95 22.50 -12.52
CA GLY A 326 -22.79 22.82 -11.11
C GLY A 326 -23.83 22.19 -10.18
N GLY A 327 -24.54 21.14 -10.64
CA GLY A 327 -25.57 20.45 -9.85
C GLY A 327 -25.08 19.97 -8.48
N THR A 328 -23.85 19.45 -8.42
CA THR A 328 -23.06 19.36 -7.19
C THR A 328 -21.80 20.20 -7.39
N THR A 329 -21.62 21.21 -6.55
CA THR A 329 -20.44 22.07 -6.56
C THR A 329 -19.83 22.10 -5.16
N LEU A 330 -18.51 21.91 -5.07
CA LEU A 330 -17.77 21.90 -3.80
C LEU A 330 -16.67 22.95 -3.81
N ALA A 331 -16.62 23.75 -2.73
CA ALA A 331 -15.55 24.69 -2.43
C ALA A 331 -14.63 24.10 -1.36
N TYR A 332 -13.33 24.35 -1.49
CA TYR A 332 -12.33 23.93 -0.51
C TYR A 332 -11.84 25.11 0.31
N SER A 333 -11.63 24.89 1.60
CA SER A 333 -10.89 25.82 2.45
C SER A 333 -9.54 25.21 2.79
N LYS A 334 -8.48 25.98 2.55
CA LYS A 334 -7.13 25.64 2.95
C LYS A 334 -6.44 26.91 3.46
N THR A 335 -5.94 26.85 4.68
CA THR A 335 -5.27 27.94 5.35
C THR A 335 -3.85 28.06 4.83
N ALA A 336 -3.38 29.30 4.66
CA ALA A 336 -2.03 29.58 4.25
C ALA A 336 -1.02 29.01 5.24
N CYS A 337 0.01 28.39 4.69
CA CYS A 337 1.17 27.92 5.41
C CYS A 337 1.92 29.09 6.06
N ASN A 338 1.76 29.30 7.37
CA ASN A 338 2.38 30.41 8.08
C ASN A 338 3.02 29.98 9.40
N GLY A 339 3.92 29.02 9.35
CA GLY A 339 4.58 28.54 10.54
C GLY A 339 5.97 27.98 10.31
N ALA A 340 6.58 27.59 11.41
CA ALA A 340 7.95 27.10 11.45
C ALA A 340 8.06 25.95 12.43
N ILE A 341 9.00 25.05 12.17
CA ILE A 341 9.40 23.98 13.06
C ILE A 341 10.85 24.26 13.47
N THR A 342 11.14 24.14 14.76
CA THR A 342 12.51 24.16 15.31
C THR A 342 12.80 22.81 15.91
N VAL A 343 13.88 22.15 15.49
CA VAL A 343 14.29 20.85 16.03
C VAL A 343 15.29 21.06 17.15
N ASP A 344 14.90 20.65 18.36
CA ASP A 344 15.68 20.86 19.59
C ASP A 344 16.60 19.66 19.90
N SER A 345 16.21 18.45 19.50
CA SER A 345 16.98 17.21 19.70
C SER A 345 16.91 16.34 18.44
N PRO A 346 18.03 15.74 17.98
CA PRO A 346 19.36 15.74 18.62
C PRO A 346 20.05 17.11 18.62
N ALA A 347 20.73 17.45 19.71
CA ALA A 347 21.49 18.69 19.79
C ALA A 347 22.69 18.66 18.84
N GLU A 348 23.15 19.84 18.41
CA GLU A 348 24.36 19.95 17.62
C GLU A 348 25.57 19.33 18.34
N SER A 349 26.39 18.59 17.60
CA SER A 349 27.54 17.83 18.09
C SER A 349 27.21 16.75 19.12
N ALA A 350 25.93 16.40 19.32
CA ALA A 350 25.57 15.24 20.12
C ALA A 350 26.19 13.96 19.55
N THR A 351 26.43 12.99 20.43
CA THR A 351 26.85 11.64 20.04
C THR A 351 25.82 10.65 20.52
N LEU A 352 25.07 10.07 19.59
CA LEU A 352 24.09 9.03 19.87
C LEU A 352 24.76 7.65 19.83
N GLN A 353 24.10 6.66 20.41
CA GLN A 353 24.55 5.27 20.38
C GLN A 353 23.53 4.44 19.58
N ALA A 354 23.98 3.74 18.55
CA ALA A 354 23.10 2.84 17.82
C ALA A 354 22.55 1.73 18.75
N GLY A 355 21.32 1.29 18.51
CA GLY A 355 20.62 0.31 19.34
C GLY A 355 20.00 0.87 20.62
N THR A 356 20.06 2.20 20.85
CA THR A 356 19.45 2.85 22.03
C THR A 356 18.31 3.78 21.64
N MET A 357 17.36 3.99 22.57
CA MET A 357 16.24 4.92 22.37
C MET A 357 16.71 6.36 22.54
N HIS A 358 16.37 7.22 21.59
CA HIS A 358 16.61 8.66 21.62
C HIS A 358 15.33 9.41 21.28
N ALA A 359 15.08 10.51 21.99
CA ALA A 359 13.97 11.39 21.67
C ALA A 359 14.42 12.44 20.65
N ILE A 360 13.73 12.47 19.52
CA ILE A 360 13.76 13.61 18.58
C ILE A 360 12.70 14.57 19.09
N THR A 361 13.06 15.83 19.35
CA THR A 361 12.12 16.82 19.90
C THR A 361 12.10 18.08 19.06
N TRP A 362 10.95 18.73 19.01
CA TRP A 362 10.75 19.95 18.26
C TRP A 362 9.73 20.86 18.95
N SER A 363 9.77 22.12 18.54
CA SER A 363 8.72 23.10 18.77
C SER A 363 8.19 23.61 17.44
N ASP A 364 6.90 23.92 17.39
CA ASP A 364 6.25 24.47 16.22
C ASP A 364 5.42 25.72 16.53
N SER A 365 5.13 26.47 15.48
CA SER A 365 4.30 27.68 15.54
C SER A 365 3.51 27.84 14.26
N GLY A 366 2.44 28.64 14.32
CA GLY A 366 1.60 28.94 13.15
C GLY A 366 0.69 27.81 12.72
N SER A 367 0.10 27.93 11.52
CA SER A 367 -0.78 26.92 10.95
C SER A 367 -0.01 26.00 10.02
N ILE A 368 0.54 24.91 10.59
CA ILE A 368 1.35 23.93 9.84
C ILE A 368 0.72 22.53 9.84
N GLY A 369 -0.55 22.40 10.21
CA GLY A 369 -1.24 21.12 10.27
C GLY A 369 -0.74 20.18 11.38
N PRO A 370 -1.37 18.99 11.53
CA PRO A 370 -1.18 18.15 12.71
C PRO A 370 -0.06 17.11 12.62
N TYR A 371 0.52 16.86 11.44
CA TYR A 371 1.50 15.79 11.23
C TYR A 371 2.78 16.28 10.55
N ALA A 372 3.92 15.67 10.90
CA ALA A 372 5.22 15.88 10.27
C ALA A 372 5.88 14.56 9.83
N SER A 373 6.71 14.62 8.79
CA SER A 373 7.71 13.61 8.50
C SER A 373 9.00 13.90 9.26
N ILE A 374 9.70 12.86 9.66
CA ILE A 374 11.01 12.90 10.32
C ILE A 374 11.96 12.10 9.45
N ASP A 375 12.92 12.79 8.85
CA ASP A 375 13.88 12.24 7.91
C ASP A 375 15.30 12.36 8.45
N LEU A 376 16.08 11.28 8.33
CA LEU A 376 17.50 11.23 8.67
C LEU A 376 18.32 11.57 7.44
N TYR A 377 19.26 12.49 7.61
CA TYR A 377 20.25 12.90 6.61
C TYR A 377 21.65 12.56 7.11
N GLN A 378 22.57 12.30 6.17
CA GLN A 378 23.99 12.20 6.44
C GLN A 378 24.77 12.96 5.36
N ALA A 379 25.61 13.90 5.79
CA ALA A 379 26.35 14.79 4.89
C ALA A 379 25.45 15.46 3.82
N GLY A 380 24.23 15.86 4.21
CA GLY A 380 23.26 16.53 3.34
C GLY A 380 22.41 15.63 2.43
N ASN A 381 22.67 14.32 2.39
CA ASN A 381 21.85 13.38 1.63
C ASN A 381 20.84 12.68 2.54
N ARG A 382 19.59 12.54 2.11
CA ARG A 382 18.57 11.78 2.85
C ARG A 382 18.97 10.31 2.88
N VAL A 383 19.11 9.76 4.08
CA VAL A 383 19.47 8.35 4.34
C VAL A 383 18.22 7.50 4.48
N ARG A 384 17.22 7.97 5.24
CA ARG A 384 15.95 7.26 5.48
C ARG A 384 14.89 8.16 6.08
N THR A 385 13.63 7.78 5.94
CA THR A 385 12.55 8.30 6.79
C THR A 385 12.51 7.52 8.10
N ILE A 386 12.66 8.22 9.22
CA ILE A 386 12.50 7.65 10.57
C ILE A 386 11.01 7.46 10.87
N GLN A 387 10.19 8.47 10.59
CA GLN A 387 8.75 8.44 10.81
C GLN A 387 8.03 9.31 9.78
N ALA A 388 7.08 8.75 9.02
CA ALA A 388 6.41 9.51 7.96
C ALA A 388 5.24 10.39 8.45
N ASN A 389 4.66 10.09 9.62
CA ASN A 389 3.50 10.79 10.17
C ASN A 389 3.62 10.88 11.71
N ALA A 390 4.53 11.68 12.22
CA ALA A 390 4.60 12.05 13.63
C ALA A 390 3.55 13.13 13.93
N LEU A 391 2.85 13.06 15.06
CA LEU A 391 1.94 14.12 15.49
C LEU A 391 2.75 15.31 15.98
N LEU A 392 2.61 16.47 15.32
CA LEU A 392 3.34 17.68 15.68
C LEU A 392 3.06 18.10 17.13
N ALA A 393 1.81 17.95 17.58
CA ALA A 393 1.36 18.27 18.93
C ALA A 393 2.07 17.50 20.05
N ASP A 394 2.71 16.36 19.75
CA ASP A 394 3.47 15.59 20.74
C ASP A 394 4.81 16.27 21.08
N GLY A 395 5.31 17.16 20.21
CA GLY A 395 6.61 17.83 20.34
C GLY A 395 7.82 16.88 20.39
N SER A 396 7.59 15.58 20.22
CA SER A 396 8.61 14.56 20.35
C SER A 396 8.27 13.26 19.64
N PHE A 397 9.31 12.52 19.24
CA PHE A 397 9.21 11.17 18.70
C PHE A 397 10.33 10.30 19.29
N SER A 398 9.96 9.11 19.77
CA SER A 398 10.89 8.13 20.34
C SER A 398 11.49 7.27 19.23
N TRP A 399 12.75 7.50 18.92
CA TRP A 399 13.51 6.80 17.87
C TRP A 399 14.42 5.75 18.48
N LEU A 400 14.23 4.47 18.13
CA LEU A 400 15.26 3.45 18.32
C LEU A 400 16.32 3.65 17.24
N VAL A 401 17.48 4.19 17.59
CA VAL A 401 18.55 4.42 16.61
C VAL A 401 18.96 3.09 16.00
N ASP A 402 18.81 2.95 14.69
CA ASP A 402 19.02 1.66 14.04
C ASP A 402 20.46 1.16 14.22
N SER A 403 20.59 -0.15 14.49
CA SER A 403 21.88 -0.78 14.78
C SER A 403 22.91 -0.73 13.64
N ASP A 404 22.48 -0.46 12.41
CA ASP A 404 23.34 -0.35 11.22
C ASP A 404 23.93 1.06 11.02
N LEU A 405 23.44 2.07 11.74
CA LEU A 405 23.90 3.45 11.61
C LEU A 405 25.18 3.70 12.40
N GLN A 406 26.18 4.29 11.75
CA GLN A 406 27.41 4.73 12.39
C GLN A 406 28.10 5.84 11.58
N GLY A 407 28.85 6.70 12.28
CA GLY A 407 29.70 7.72 11.69
C GLY A 407 29.23 9.15 11.99
N PRO A 408 29.93 10.14 11.40
CA PRO A 408 29.66 11.55 11.66
C PRO A 408 28.61 12.14 10.71
N ASN A 409 28.26 13.41 10.98
CA ASN A 409 27.49 14.31 10.11
C ASN A 409 26.05 13.85 9.81
N PHE A 410 25.40 13.24 10.80
CA PHE A 410 23.96 13.00 10.73
C PHE A 410 23.18 14.25 11.11
N SER A 411 22.00 14.43 10.54
CA SER A 411 21.03 15.44 10.97
C SER A 411 19.62 14.89 10.82
N VAL A 412 18.69 15.35 11.66
CA VAL A 412 17.27 15.03 11.54
C VAL A 412 16.54 16.25 11.02
N MET A 413 15.69 16.06 10.01
CA MET A 413 14.78 17.08 9.51
C MET A 413 13.34 16.70 9.86
N VAL A 414 12.63 17.60 10.53
CA VAL A 414 11.20 17.48 10.82
C VAL A 414 10.46 18.43 9.89
N THR A 415 9.60 17.90 9.02
CA THR A 415 8.89 18.65 7.98
C THR A 415 7.40 18.46 8.14
N SER A 416 6.62 19.54 8.22
CA SER A 416 5.17 19.39 8.22
C SER A 416 4.69 18.73 6.93
N THR A 417 3.82 17.73 7.07
CA THR A 417 3.19 17.05 5.93
C THR A 417 2.12 17.91 5.26
N ALA A 418 1.49 18.82 5.99
CA ALA A 418 0.48 19.74 5.46
C ALA A 418 1.10 21.03 4.90
N CYS A 419 2.34 21.30 5.31
CA CYS A 419 3.04 22.55 5.07
C CYS A 419 4.54 22.31 4.86
N SER A 420 4.93 21.88 3.66
CA SER A 420 6.31 21.50 3.36
C SER A 420 7.33 22.64 3.51
N SER A 421 6.89 23.90 3.50
CA SER A 421 7.73 25.06 3.80
C SER A 421 8.02 25.22 5.30
N ALA A 422 7.20 24.62 6.18
CA ALA A 422 7.44 24.56 7.61
C ALA A 422 8.23 23.30 7.95
N TYR A 423 9.55 23.47 8.02
CA TYR A 423 10.46 22.42 8.45
C TYR A 423 11.55 22.99 9.36
N GLY A 424 12.14 22.11 10.17
CA GLY A 424 13.29 22.39 11.00
C GLY A 424 14.31 21.28 10.82
N THR A 425 15.60 21.63 10.87
CA THR A 425 16.69 20.64 10.83
C THR A 425 17.52 20.77 12.08
N SER A 426 17.88 19.65 12.69
CA SER A 426 18.82 19.63 13.81
C SER A 426 20.21 20.11 13.36
N GLY A 427 21.06 20.52 14.31
CA GLY A 427 22.49 20.60 14.05
C GLY A 427 23.09 19.22 13.72
N PRO A 428 24.28 19.15 13.09
CA PRO A 428 24.94 17.89 12.81
C PRO A 428 25.32 17.15 14.10
N PHE A 429 25.11 15.83 14.14
CA PHE A 429 25.47 14.94 15.23
C PHE A 429 26.21 13.69 14.71
N SER A 430 26.76 12.89 15.61
CA SER A 430 27.42 11.61 15.27
C SER A 430 26.70 10.42 15.89
N ILE A 431 26.78 9.26 15.25
CA ILE A 431 26.26 8.00 15.77
C ILE A 431 27.44 7.05 15.99
N ASN A 432 27.62 6.60 17.23
CA ASN A 432 28.56 5.55 17.57
C ASN A 432 27.96 4.17 17.25
N PRO A 433 28.80 3.17 16.92
CA PRO A 433 28.36 1.79 16.72
C PRO A 433 27.61 1.25 17.94
N ALA A 434 26.72 0.28 17.72
CA ALA A 434 25.96 -0.33 18.79
C ALA A 434 26.90 -0.97 19.84
N ALA A 435 26.58 -0.76 21.12
CA ALA A 435 27.38 -1.29 22.21
C ALA A 435 27.32 -2.83 22.25
N ASP A 436 28.48 -3.45 22.46
CA ASP A 436 28.58 -4.87 22.69
C ASP A 436 28.09 -5.23 24.10
N PHE A 437 27.47 -6.40 24.23
CA PHE A 437 27.07 -7.01 25.49
C PHE A 437 27.48 -8.50 25.54
N GLU A 438 27.58 -9.01 26.77
CA GLU A 438 27.87 -10.41 27.07
C GLU A 438 26.59 -11.09 27.58
N VAL A 439 26.39 -12.36 27.19
CA VAL A 439 25.37 -13.24 27.77
C VAL A 439 26.00 -14.49 28.35
N ALA A 440 25.30 -15.06 29.33
CA ALA A 440 25.72 -16.25 30.02
C ALA A 440 24.54 -17.22 30.19
N GLY A 441 24.87 -18.49 30.39
CA GLY A 441 23.87 -19.51 30.62
C GLY A 441 24.45 -20.80 31.16
N THR A 442 23.57 -21.77 31.31
CA THR A 442 23.94 -23.12 31.75
C THR A 442 23.28 -24.17 30.86
N ALA A 443 23.94 -25.31 30.69
CA ALA A 443 23.34 -26.52 30.16
C ALA A 443 23.44 -27.63 31.22
N VAL A 444 22.32 -28.18 31.64
CA VAL A 444 22.26 -29.17 32.73
C VAL A 444 21.53 -30.44 32.30
N SER A 445 21.89 -31.59 32.88
CA SER A 445 21.13 -32.83 32.80
C SER A 445 20.59 -33.17 34.19
N GLY A 446 19.28 -32.96 34.40
CA GLY A 446 18.72 -32.93 35.76
C GLY A 446 19.31 -31.76 36.55
N SER A 447 19.97 -32.05 37.68
CA SER A 447 20.64 -31.05 38.51
C SER A 447 22.16 -30.97 38.31
N VAL A 448 22.70 -31.70 37.32
CA VAL A 448 24.14 -31.82 37.07
C VAL A 448 24.54 -31.02 35.85
N GLY A 449 25.59 -30.21 35.97
CA GLY A 449 26.20 -29.48 34.86
C GLY A 449 26.65 -30.40 33.72
N LEU A 450 26.30 -30.05 32.48
CA LEU A 450 26.64 -30.84 31.29
C LEU A 450 27.73 -30.15 30.47
N SER A 451 28.95 -30.66 30.59
CA SER A 451 30.12 -30.19 29.81
C SER A 451 30.06 -30.56 28.34
N GLY A 452 30.71 -29.77 27.46
CA GLY A 452 30.84 -30.12 26.04
C GLY A 452 29.56 -29.90 25.22
N VAL A 453 28.61 -29.11 25.71
CA VAL A 453 27.46 -28.65 24.93
C VAL A 453 27.91 -27.46 24.11
N THR A 454 27.71 -27.50 22.79
CA THR A 454 27.99 -26.36 21.90
C THR A 454 26.77 -25.48 21.81
N ILE A 455 26.92 -24.20 22.15
CA ILE A 455 25.91 -23.16 21.98
C ILE A 455 26.27 -22.38 20.72
N SER A 456 25.44 -22.50 19.69
CA SER A 456 25.58 -21.73 18.44
C SER A 456 24.60 -20.56 18.42
N PHE A 457 25.02 -19.47 17.79
CA PHE A 457 24.23 -18.25 17.69
C PHE A 457 23.78 -18.00 16.25
N SER A 458 22.60 -17.42 16.09
CA SER A 458 22.10 -16.92 14.81
C SER A 458 21.33 -15.63 15.03
N ARG A 459 21.19 -14.82 13.98
CA ARG A 459 20.46 -13.56 14.02
C ARG A 459 19.00 -13.80 13.63
N VAL A 460 18.07 -13.33 14.45
CA VAL A 460 16.62 -13.36 14.19
C VAL A 460 16.22 -12.07 13.46
N SER A 461 16.66 -10.92 13.97
CA SER A 461 16.45 -9.59 13.40
C SER A 461 17.59 -8.64 13.77
N GLY A 462 17.71 -7.48 13.10
CA GLY A 462 18.79 -6.50 13.33
C GLY A 462 20.02 -6.70 12.44
N ALA A 463 21.05 -5.87 12.65
CA ALA A 463 22.27 -5.85 11.83
C ALA A 463 23.53 -6.36 12.56
N GLY A 464 23.43 -6.68 13.85
CA GLY A 464 24.59 -6.99 14.66
C GLY A 464 25.38 -8.23 14.22
N THR A 465 26.66 -8.24 14.58
CA THR A 465 27.58 -9.34 14.28
C THR A 465 27.19 -10.62 15.02
N ILE A 466 27.35 -11.78 14.39
CA ILE A 466 27.06 -13.08 15.02
C ILE A 466 28.36 -13.61 15.65
N PRO A 467 28.43 -13.76 16.99
CA PRO A 467 29.62 -14.32 17.65
C PRO A 467 29.84 -15.80 17.30
N ALA A 468 31.08 -16.25 17.48
CA ALA A 468 31.42 -17.67 17.32
C ALA A 468 30.66 -18.56 18.33
N PRO A 469 30.42 -19.84 18.03
CA PRO A 469 29.87 -20.78 19.00
C PRO A 469 30.76 -20.93 20.24
N VAL A 470 30.15 -21.18 21.40
CA VAL A 470 30.85 -21.44 22.67
C VAL A 470 30.52 -22.84 23.20
N VAL A 471 31.41 -23.42 24.00
CA VAL A 471 31.24 -24.74 24.59
C VAL A 471 31.13 -24.63 26.11
N THR A 472 30.22 -25.40 26.71
CA THR A 472 30.06 -25.42 28.18
C THR A 472 31.25 -26.02 28.92
N ASP A 473 31.58 -25.42 30.06
CA ASP A 473 32.61 -25.88 30.99
C ASP A 473 32.19 -27.16 31.75
N PHE A 474 33.01 -27.62 32.69
CA PHE A 474 32.74 -28.84 33.45
C PHE A 474 31.50 -28.73 34.38
N GLN A 475 31.06 -27.51 34.71
CA GLN A 475 29.86 -27.22 35.50
C GLN A 475 28.64 -26.95 34.60
N GLY A 476 28.78 -27.07 33.28
CA GLY A 476 27.73 -26.77 32.32
C GLY A 476 27.54 -25.27 32.05
N GLY A 477 28.38 -24.40 32.62
CA GLY A 477 28.32 -22.96 32.42
C GLY A 477 28.92 -22.56 31.07
N TRP A 478 28.41 -21.46 30.49
CA TRP A 478 28.98 -20.83 29.30
C TRP A 478 28.77 -19.32 29.33
N ARG A 479 29.64 -18.59 28.63
CA ARG A 479 29.62 -17.13 28.47
C ARG A 479 30.08 -16.77 27.05
N GLN A 480 29.45 -15.79 26.44
CA GLN A 480 29.88 -15.27 25.13
C GLN A 480 29.62 -13.77 25.01
N SER A 481 30.57 -13.05 24.42
CA SER A 481 30.52 -11.61 24.13
C SER A 481 30.47 -11.34 22.62
N GLY A 482 30.34 -10.06 22.26
CA GLY A 482 30.27 -9.61 20.86
C GLY A 482 28.84 -9.55 20.29
N PHE A 483 27.83 -9.60 21.16
CA PHE A 483 26.44 -9.33 20.78
C PHE A 483 26.20 -7.83 20.82
N GLN A 484 25.57 -7.27 19.79
CA GLN A 484 25.33 -5.83 19.70
C GLN A 484 23.88 -5.47 20.06
N GLN A 485 23.70 -4.41 20.87
CA GLN A 485 22.37 -3.90 21.25
C GLN A 485 21.50 -3.58 20.01
N GLY A 486 20.19 -3.75 20.14
CA GLY A 486 19.23 -3.55 19.05
C GLY A 486 19.16 -4.68 18.02
N THR A 487 19.83 -5.81 18.26
CA THR A 487 19.76 -7.03 17.44
C THR A 487 19.19 -8.18 18.28
N GLU A 488 18.25 -8.93 17.72
CA GLU A 488 17.71 -10.13 18.34
C GLU A 488 18.48 -11.37 17.87
N TYR A 489 19.00 -12.13 18.83
CA TYR A 489 19.80 -13.32 18.59
C TYR A 489 19.08 -14.56 19.09
N ARG A 490 19.43 -15.70 18.51
CA ARG A 490 18.97 -17.03 18.93
C ARG A 490 20.15 -17.89 19.36
N ALA A 491 20.13 -18.35 20.61
CA ALA A 491 21.05 -19.35 21.14
C ALA A 491 20.46 -20.76 20.97
N THR A 492 21.21 -21.66 20.35
CA THR A 492 20.80 -23.06 20.09
C THR A 492 21.82 -24.03 20.68
N PRO A 493 21.46 -24.84 21.70
CA PRO A 493 22.35 -25.85 22.26
C PRO A 493 22.39 -27.10 21.38
N SER A 494 23.56 -27.73 21.32
CA SER A 494 23.75 -29.00 20.62
C SER A 494 24.79 -29.87 21.32
N LYS A 495 24.45 -31.16 21.45
CA LYS A 495 25.35 -32.21 21.92
C LYS A 495 24.85 -33.55 21.43
N THR A 496 25.72 -34.36 20.83
CA THR A 496 25.37 -35.68 20.33
C THR A 496 24.80 -36.56 21.45
N GLY A 497 23.63 -37.17 21.19
CA GLY A 497 22.96 -38.03 22.16
C GLY A 497 22.03 -37.32 23.15
N CYS A 498 21.92 -35.99 23.08
CA CYS A 498 21.01 -35.22 23.93
C CYS A 498 19.91 -34.55 23.10
N THR A 499 18.76 -34.31 23.73
CA THR A 499 17.74 -33.35 23.27
C THR A 499 17.65 -32.25 24.31
N PHE A 500 17.55 -31.00 23.88
CA PHE A 500 17.49 -29.85 24.78
C PHE A 500 16.09 -29.26 24.86
N SER A 501 15.73 -28.79 26.05
CA SER A 501 14.52 -28.04 26.33
C SER A 501 14.88 -26.77 27.13
N PRO A 502 14.53 -25.57 26.65
CA PRO A 502 13.99 -25.32 25.30
C PRO A 502 15.01 -25.69 24.20
N ALA A 503 14.56 -25.88 22.96
CA ALA A 503 15.43 -26.23 21.83
C ALA A 503 16.29 -25.04 21.37
N PHE A 504 15.86 -23.82 21.68
CA PHE A 504 16.57 -22.56 21.48
C PHE A 504 15.97 -21.50 22.40
N LEU A 505 16.69 -20.40 22.61
CA LEU A 505 16.20 -19.20 23.29
C LEU A 505 16.58 -17.97 22.47
N ASP A 506 15.62 -17.06 22.29
CA ASP A 506 15.85 -15.76 21.65
C ASP A 506 16.12 -14.71 22.73
N PHE A 507 17.00 -13.75 22.44
CA PHE A 507 17.45 -12.72 23.39
C PHE A 507 17.92 -11.45 22.71
N THR A 508 17.85 -10.34 23.45
CA THR A 508 18.20 -8.99 23.00
C THR A 508 19.14 -8.23 23.95
N ASP A 509 19.42 -8.78 25.14
CA ASP A 509 20.20 -8.10 26.18
C ASP A 509 20.99 -9.06 27.08
N ALA A 510 21.83 -8.47 27.95
CA ALA A 510 22.65 -9.18 28.93
C ALA A 510 21.86 -9.76 30.13
N ALA A 511 20.62 -9.32 30.35
CA ALA A 511 19.79 -9.78 31.46
C ALA A 511 19.14 -11.15 31.17
N SER A 512 19.11 -11.54 29.90
CA SER A 512 18.55 -12.78 29.42
C SER A 512 19.29 -13.99 29.99
N SER A 513 18.59 -14.83 30.76
CA SER A 513 19.15 -16.06 31.32
C SER A 513 18.99 -17.22 30.33
N LEU A 514 20.10 -17.69 29.74
CA LEU A 514 20.08 -18.64 28.64
C LEU A 514 20.37 -20.08 29.10
N ASN A 515 19.42 -20.65 29.83
CA ASN A 515 19.57 -21.99 30.42
C ASN A 515 18.87 -23.08 29.58
N PHE A 516 19.54 -24.22 29.45
CA PHE A 516 19.06 -25.36 28.68
C PHE A 516 19.08 -26.64 29.53
N ALA A 517 17.97 -27.37 29.54
CA ALA A 517 17.89 -28.70 30.13
C ALA A 517 18.11 -29.76 29.05
N ALA A 518 19.13 -30.59 29.20
CA ALA A 518 19.42 -31.74 28.38
C ALA A 518 18.70 -32.98 28.91
N THR A 519 18.09 -33.73 28.00
CA THR A 519 17.60 -35.08 28.23
C THR A 519 18.38 -36.05 27.35
N GLU A 520 18.97 -37.10 27.94
CA GLU A 520 19.62 -38.15 27.16
C GLU A 520 18.63 -38.91 26.29
N ASN A 521 19.02 -39.10 25.03
CA ASN A 521 18.26 -39.84 24.04
C ASN A 521 18.52 -41.34 24.23
N LYS A 522 17.64 -42.06 24.93
CA LYS A 522 17.92 -43.45 25.33
C LYS A 522 16.67 -44.32 25.42
N ILE A 523 16.77 -45.56 24.98
CA ILE A 523 15.84 -46.63 25.40
C ILE A 523 16.13 -46.99 26.86
N THR A 524 15.21 -46.68 27.77
CA THR A 524 15.45 -46.80 29.21
C THR A 524 15.15 -48.19 29.76
N SER A 525 14.06 -48.83 29.32
CA SER A 525 13.70 -50.17 29.78
C SER A 525 12.78 -50.90 28.80
N VAL A 526 12.70 -52.23 28.89
CA VAL A 526 11.68 -53.05 28.23
C VAL A 526 10.79 -53.65 29.31
N ILE A 527 9.59 -53.08 29.47
CA ILE A 527 8.66 -53.37 30.59
C ILE A 527 7.72 -54.54 30.30
N SER A 528 7.64 -55.01 29.06
CA SER A 528 6.92 -56.23 28.69
C SER A 528 7.69 -56.95 27.59
N PRO A 529 7.91 -58.28 27.70
CA PRO A 529 7.35 -59.21 28.70
C PRO A 529 7.91 -59.04 30.12
N THR A 530 7.09 -59.36 31.12
CA THR A 530 7.50 -59.42 32.54
C THR A 530 8.06 -60.79 32.89
N ALA A 531 8.83 -60.87 33.97
CA ALA A 531 9.45 -62.11 34.44
C ALA A 531 8.41 -63.23 34.61
N GLY A 532 8.72 -64.42 34.06
CA GLY A 532 7.85 -65.60 34.18
C GLY A 532 6.65 -65.63 33.22
N SER A 533 6.53 -64.65 32.30
CA SER A 533 5.51 -64.69 31.25
C SER A 533 5.65 -65.96 30.40
N ILE A 534 4.55 -66.65 30.13
CA ILE A 534 4.50 -67.83 29.26
C ILE A 534 3.61 -67.51 28.06
N VAL A 535 4.10 -67.78 26.85
CA VAL A 535 3.36 -67.54 25.61
C VAL A 535 3.44 -68.76 24.70
N LYS A 536 2.33 -69.11 24.07
CA LYS A 536 2.26 -70.26 23.16
C LYS A 536 2.68 -69.86 21.75
N VAL A 537 3.29 -70.79 21.03
CA VAL A 537 3.48 -70.68 19.58
C VAL A 537 2.12 -70.43 18.90
N GLY A 538 2.07 -69.48 17.95
CA GLY A 538 0.82 -69.01 17.33
C GLY A 538 0.08 -67.93 18.13
N GLY A 539 0.47 -67.67 19.37
CA GLY A 539 -0.05 -66.59 20.20
C GLY A 539 0.53 -65.21 19.85
N ALA A 540 0.08 -64.19 20.58
CA ALA A 540 0.56 -62.82 20.46
C ALA A 540 1.21 -62.36 21.77
N LEU A 541 2.36 -61.70 21.67
CA LEU A 541 3.08 -61.09 22.79
C LEU A 541 3.19 -59.58 22.56
N LEU A 542 2.69 -58.80 23.53
CA LEU A 542 2.85 -57.35 23.51
C LEU A 542 4.20 -56.97 24.10
N VAL A 543 5.10 -56.48 23.26
CA VAL A 543 6.37 -55.87 23.68
C VAL A 543 6.09 -54.41 24.04
N LYS A 544 6.57 -53.96 25.20
CA LYS A 544 6.50 -52.55 25.63
C LYS A 544 7.85 -52.08 26.14
N TRP A 545 8.22 -50.85 25.83
CA TRP A 545 9.46 -50.23 26.30
C TRP A 545 9.22 -48.77 26.70
N THR A 546 10.14 -48.24 27.50
CA THR A 546 10.22 -46.82 27.85
C THR A 546 11.46 -46.20 27.23
N TYR A 547 11.42 -44.91 26.97
CA TYR A 547 12.54 -44.14 26.45
C TYR A 547 12.50 -42.68 26.92
N THR A 548 13.65 -42.01 26.86
CA THR A 548 13.82 -40.58 27.18
C THR A 548 14.40 -39.83 25.98
N GLY A 549 14.11 -38.54 25.91
CA GLY A 549 14.57 -37.66 24.82
C GLY A 549 14.04 -38.11 23.46
N SER A 550 14.85 -37.92 22.42
CA SER A 550 14.58 -38.34 21.06
C SER A 550 15.60 -39.39 20.61
N PRO A 551 15.42 -40.68 20.96
CA PRO A 551 16.29 -41.75 20.49
C PRO A 551 16.09 -42.04 18.99
N GLY A 552 15.25 -41.30 18.28
CA GLY A 552 14.94 -41.50 16.86
C GLY A 552 13.59 -42.17 16.62
N PRO A 553 13.08 -42.12 15.38
CA PRO A 553 11.70 -42.51 15.07
C PRO A 553 11.46 -44.03 15.09
N TYR A 554 12.52 -44.84 15.03
CA TYR A 554 12.41 -46.29 14.87
C TYR A 554 13.35 -47.08 15.80
N VAL A 555 12.89 -48.26 16.20
CA VAL A 555 13.66 -49.26 16.94
C VAL A 555 13.73 -50.59 16.20
N THR A 556 14.78 -51.36 16.46
CA THR A 556 14.84 -52.79 16.18
C THR A 556 14.39 -53.58 17.41
N ILE A 557 13.68 -54.67 17.18
CA ILE A 557 13.20 -55.58 18.23
C ILE A 557 13.71 -56.99 17.88
N GLU A 558 14.42 -57.61 18.82
CA GLU A 558 14.97 -58.95 18.68
C GLU A 558 14.54 -59.82 19.88
N ALA A 559 14.19 -61.08 19.63
CA ALA A 559 14.08 -62.11 20.66
C ALA A 559 15.43 -62.85 20.73
N VAL A 560 16.02 -62.96 21.92
CA VAL A 560 17.29 -63.64 22.15
C VAL A 560 17.03 -64.85 23.03
N ASN A 561 17.30 -66.06 22.52
CA ASN A 561 17.21 -67.29 23.30
C ASN A 561 18.33 -67.29 24.36
N THR A 562 17.97 -67.46 25.63
CA THR A 562 18.93 -67.32 26.74
C THR A 562 19.88 -68.52 26.86
N ALA A 563 19.49 -69.69 26.36
CA ALA A 563 20.33 -70.89 26.40
C ALA A 563 21.30 -70.97 25.22
N THR A 564 20.87 -70.58 24.01
CA THR A 564 21.67 -70.74 22.78
C THR A 564 22.26 -69.44 22.25
N GLY A 565 21.81 -68.29 22.73
CA GLY A 565 22.15 -66.98 22.18
C GLY A 565 21.54 -66.70 20.79
N ALA A 566 20.76 -67.63 20.24
CA ALA A 566 20.12 -67.48 18.94
C ALA A 566 19.18 -66.27 18.93
N ARG A 567 19.29 -65.44 17.89
CA ARG A 567 18.50 -64.22 17.73
C ARG A 567 17.42 -64.37 16.68
N THR A 568 16.20 -64.04 17.03
CA THR A 568 15.09 -63.89 16.09
C THR A 568 14.81 -62.40 15.90
N ALA A 569 14.93 -61.89 14.68
CA ALA A 569 14.48 -60.55 14.34
C ALA A 569 12.94 -60.48 14.38
N ILE A 570 12.38 -59.65 15.26
CA ILE A 570 10.93 -59.43 15.40
C ILE A 570 10.48 -58.26 14.55
N SER A 571 11.24 -57.17 14.57
CA SER A 571 11.01 -55.99 13.73
C SER A 571 12.30 -55.23 13.52
N SER A 572 12.54 -54.76 12.29
CA SER A 572 13.69 -53.93 11.93
C SER A 572 13.34 -52.44 11.83
N LYS A 573 12.08 -52.05 12.04
CA LYS A 573 11.58 -50.67 11.88
C LYS A 573 10.29 -50.42 12.69
N ALA A 574 10.22 -50.90 13.93
CA ALA A 574 9.09 -50.60 14.80
C ALA A 574 9.11 -49.11 15.18
N LYS A 575 7.95 -48.44 15.18
CA LYS A 575 7.85 -47.04 15.61
C LYS A 575 8.20 -46.93 17.09
N ILE A 576 8.97 -45.91 17.47
CA ILE A 576 9.44 -45.68 18.85
C ILE A 576 8.29 -45.48 19.87
N GLY A 577 7.15 -44.96 19.43
CA GLY A 577 5.99 -44.62 20.27
C GLY A 577 5.86 -43.13 20.55
N THR A 578 5.02 -42.74 21.51
CA THR A 578 4.79 -41.35 21.94
C THR A 578 4.76 -41.27 23.47
N GLY A 579 5.03 -40.09 24.05
CA GLY A 579 4.97 -39.89 25.50
C GLY A 579 5.99 -40.73 26.31
N GLY A 580 7.15 -41.05 25.73
CA GLY A 580 8.19 -41.84 26.40
C GLY A 580 7.91 -43.35 26.48
N ILE A 581 6.82 -43.83 25.86
CA ILE A 581 6.43 -45.24 25.86
C ILE A 581 6.23 -45.72 24.42
N GLY A 582 6.75 -46.91 24.11
CA GLY A 582 6.53 -47.60 22.86
C GLY A 582 5.96 -49.00 23.05
N SER A 583 5.30 -49.51 22.02
CA SER A 583 4.78 -50.87 22.03
C SER A 583 4.77 -51.51 20.65
N TYR A 584 4.86 -52.84 20.62
CA TYR A 584 4.82 -53.64 19.39
C TYR A 584 4.16 -54.99 19.68
N ASN A 585 3.16 -55.36 18.88
CA ASN A 585 2.49 -56.64 19.04
C ASN A 585 3.16 -57.71 18.18
N TRP A 586 3.87 -58.65 18.81
CA TRP A 586 4.56 -59.74 18.13
C TRP A 586 3.68 -60.99 18.06
N ARG A 587 3.33 -61.43 16.85
CA ARG A 587 2.73 -62.75 16.62
C ARG A 587 3.81 -63.81 16.51
N ILE A 588 3.77 -64.80 17.38
CA ILE A 588 4.79 -65.83 17.49
C ILE A 588 4.56 -66.86 16.38
N GLY A 589 5.47 -66.87 15.40
CA GLY A 589 5.38 -67.77 14.26
C GLY A 589 5.44 -69.24 14.66
N LYS A 590 4.78 -70.11 13.88
CA LYS A 590 4.74 -71.57 14.11
C LYS A 590 6.11 -72.25 14.14
N GLN A 591 7.12 -71.60 13.56
CA GLN A 591 8.50 -72.07 13.48
C GLN A 591 9.39 -71.58 14.64
N GLN A 592 8.87 -70.73 15.55
CA GLN A 592 9.64 -70.26 16.69
C GLN A 592 9.91 -71.43 17.66
N ALA A 593 11.18 -71.65 17.99
CA ALA A 593 11.56 -72.70 18.92
C ALA A 593 11.02 -72.40 20.33
N ALA A 594 10.56 -73.43 21.03
CA ALA A 594 10.26 -73.33 22.46
C ALA A 594 11.56 -73.08 23.25
N GLY A 595 11.46 -72.36 24.36
CA GLY A 595 12.60 -72.02 25.20
C GLY A 595 12.40 -70.71 25.94
N THR A 596 13.43 -70.31 26.68
CA THR A 596 13.46 -69.05 27.43
C THR A 596 14.14 -67.97 26.60
N TYR A 597 13.53 -66.78 26.57
CA TYR A 597 13.95 -65.66 25.73
C TYR A 597 13.99 -64.35 26.52
N ARG A 598 14.74 -63.37 26.01
CA ARG A 598 14.61 -61.95 26.35
C ARG A 598 14.34 -61.13 25.09
N ILE A 599 13.60 -60.04 25.22
CA ILE A 599 13.39 -59.06 24.15
C ILE A 599 14.41 -57.95 24.26
N LYS A 600 15.21 -57.73 23.22
CA LYS A 600 16.07 -56.55 23.09
C LYS A 600 15.38 -55.52 22.19
N VAL A 601 15.26 -54.29 22.69
CA VAL A 601 14.81 -53.13 21.91
C VAL A 601 15.98 -52.17 21.78
N ALA A 602 16.32 -51.78 20.55
CA ALA A 602 17.42 -50.86 20.28
C ALA A 602 17.01 -49.73 19.32
N SER A 603 17.41 -48.50 19.62
CA SER A 603 17.27 -47.36 18.71
C SER A 603 18.07 -47.58 17.43
N LYS A 604 17.46 -47.23 16.28
CA LYS A 604 18.17 -47.21 14.99
C LYS A 604 19.01 -45.96 14.78
N THR A 605 18.72 -44.88 15.49
CA THR A 605 19.40 -43.59 15.29
C THR A 605 20.67 -43.50 16.11
N ASN A 606 20.65 -43.98 17.36
CA ASN A 606 21.79 -43.85 18.26
C ASN A 606 22.24 -45.16 18.93
N GLY A 607 21.62 -46.29 18.60
CA GLY A 607 22.03 -47.61 19.11
C GLY A 607 21.70 -47.90 20.58
N SER A 608 21.12 -46.94 21.32
CA SER A 608 20.71 -47.16 22.71
C SER A 608 19.75 -48.35 22.81
N SER A 609 19.95 -49.22 23.80
CA SER A 609 19.14 -50.44 23.91
C SER A 609 18.86 -50.86 25.34
N ALA A 610 17.74 -51.55 25.52
CA ALA A 610 17.37 -52.21 26.76
C ALA A 610 16.86 -53.62 26.46
N THR A 611 16.86 -54.47 27.49
CA THR A 611 16.45 -55.88 27.40
C THR A 611 15.37 -56.18 28.44
N SER A 612 14.37 -56.98 28.08
CA SER A 612 13.30 -57.40 28.99
C SER A 612 13.78 -58.41 30.03
N ALA A 613 12.92 -58.67 31.02
CA ALA A 613 13.02 -59.89 31.81
C ALA A 613 12.84 -61.16 30.95
N GLU A 614 13.19 -62.31 31.53
CA GLU A 614 13.04 -63.60 30.86
C GLU A 614 11.57 -64.03 30.78
N PHE A 615 11.21 -64.62 29.63
CA PHE A 615 9.91 -65.21 29.38
C PHE A 615 10.06 -66.52 28.60
N SER A 616 9.05 -67.38 28.66
CA SER A 616 9.10 -68.70 28.04
C SER A 616 8.13 -68.79 26.86
N ILE A 617 8.61 -69.32 25.75
CA ILE A 617 7.79 -69.73 24.61
C ILE A 617 7.60 -71.25 24.71
N ILE A 618 6.35 -71.69 24.72
CA ILE A 618 5.97 -73.13 24.74
C ILE A 618 5.19 -73.49 23.47
N LYS A 619 5.21 -74.76 23.08
CA LYS A 619 4.48 -75.24 21.90
C LYS A 619 2.97 -75.35 22.15
#